data_AF-F0Z8L9-F1
#
_entry.id   AF-F0Z8L9-F1
#
_cell.length_a   1.000
_cell.length_b   1.000
_cell.length_c   1.000
_cell.angle_alpha   90.00
_cell.angle_beta   90.00
_cell.angle_gamma   90.00
#
_symmetry.space_group_name_H-M   'P 1'
#
loop_
_entity.id
_entity.type
_entity.pdbx_description
1 polymer ?
#
loop_
_entity_poly.entity_id
_entity_poly.type
_entity_poly.pdbx_seq_one_letter_code
_entity_poly.pdbx_strand_id
1 'polypeptide(L)'
;MPTVTPVATTETLGPENIDVGKITAKEEKERGILRFEVITNDSTSKNLELLINLKNVFSKQLPKMPREYIVRLMFDRFHESLLIIKNNNVIGGICFRPFRDQGFIEIAFCAITSSEQVKGYGSFLMTHLKEYNRKTGIYHFLTFADNFAIEYFQKQGFTHEITLAKEKWKGFIQEYDGGSLMECVVHPNVTYLDIPSMVRRQRDVLNAKIREISTSHLVNPGLKFFKNGERRIAIESIRGIKESGWINNVDEAQIQNLQIQLGKALVEIKNHEDSWPFQKAVSLDEAPNYYNVVKDPVDLQMISDRLAANNYYITKNIFLADLKRMCNNCREFNGEGTVYFEVADRLEKFCKNLINNIK
;
A
#
# COMPACT_ATOMS: atom_id res chain seq x y z
N MET A 1 42.32 26.71 36.75
CA MET A 1 40.92 27.13 36.58
C MET A 1 40.82 27.91 35.28
N PRO A 2 39.74 27.84 34.48
CA PRO A 2 38.46 27.16 34.72
C PRO A 2 38.14 26.04 33.71
N THR A 3 37.20 25.21 34.13
CA THR A 3 36.51 24.10 33.47
C THR A 3 35.59 24.57 32.35
N VAL A 4 35.63 23.89 31.19
CA VAL A 4 34.65 24.08 30.10
C VAL A 4 33.53 23.04 30.29
N THR A 5 32.38 23.49 30.79
CA THR A 5 31.12 22.75 30.80
C THR A 5 30.46 22.78 29.40
N PRO A 6 29.79 21.70 28.94
CA PRO A 6 28.98 21.77 27.74
C PRO A 6 27.67 22.49 28.05
N VAL A 7 27.33 23.49 27.23
CA VAL A 7 26.04 24.18 27.22
C VAL A 7 25.00 23.24 26.64
N ALA A 8 24.02 22.82 27.46
CA ALA A 8 22.80 22.21 26.98
C ALA A 8 21.86 23.32 26.50
N THR A 9 21.67 23.43 25.20
CA THR A 9 20.59 24.24 24.61
C THR A 9 19.28 23.48 24.75
N THR A 10 18.54 23.76 25.81
CA THR A 10 17.10 23.47 25.88
C THR A 10 16.36 24.47 24.99
N GLU A 11 16.10 24.09 23.74
CA GLU A 11 15.05 24.74 22.95
C GLU A 11 13.70 24.34 23.56
N THR A 12 13.07 25.28 24.25
CA THR A 12 11.68 25.21 24.66
C THR A 12 10.79 25.30 23.42
N LEU A 13 10.40 24.15 22.88
CA LEU A 13 9.25 24.06 21.98
C LEU A 13 8.02 24.53 22.75
N GLY A 14 7.45 25.65 22.30
CA GLY A 14 6.15 26.14 22.76
C GLY A 14 5.05 25.09 22.52
N PRO A 15 3.83 25.28 23.06
CA PRO A 15 2.77 24.31 22.92
C PRO A 15 2.40 24.23 21.44
N GLU A 16 2.90 23.18 20.77
CA GLU A 16 2.34 22.73 19.51
C GLU A 16 0.85 22.53 19.76
N ASN A 17 0.03 23.17 18.91
CA ASN A 17 -1.41 22.97 18.89
C ASN A 17 -1.67 21.46 18.76
N ILE A 18 -1.99 20.84 19.89
CA ILE A 18 -2.47 19.46 19.96
C ILE A 18 -3.79 19.47 19.20
N ASP A 19 -3.76 18.98 17.97
CA ASP A 19 -4.94 18.58 17.24
C ASP A 19 -5.75 17.68 18.17
N VAL A 20 -6.92 18.14 18.59
CA VAL A 20 -7.77 17.48 19.58
C VAL A 20 -8.19 16.15 18.97
N GLY A 21 -7.40 15.12 19.26
CA GLY A 21 -7.45 13.82 18.62
C GLY A 21 -8.87 13.28 18.61
N LYS A 22 -9.41 13.03 17.41
CA LYS A 22 -10.63 12.25 17.23
C LYS A 22 -10.40 10.89 17.87
N ILE A 23 -10.97 10.71 19.06
CA ILE A 23 -11.03 9.42 19.76
C ILE A 23 -11.64 8.40 18.78
N THR A 24 -10.97 7.27 18.63
CA THR A 24 -11.41 6.20 17.72
C THR A 24 -12.65 5.50 18.29
N ALA A 25 -13.49 4.91 17.42
CA ALA A 25 -14.67 4.15 17.87
C ALA A 25 -14.34 3.02 18.87
N LYS A 26 -13.11 2.48 18.82
CA LYS A 26 -12.60 1.50 19.78
C LYS A 26 -12.45 2.10 21.17
N GLU A 27 -11.80 3.26 21.26
CA GLU A 27 -11.56 3.97 22.52
C GLU A 27 -12.87 4.51 23.12
N GLU A 28 -13.82 4.94 22.29
CA GLU A 28 -15.16 5.33 22.78
C GLU A 28 -15.90 4.16 23.43
N LYS A 29 -15.75 2.95 22.89
CA LYS A 29 -16.31 1.73 23.50
C LYS A 29 -15.62 1.39 24.81
N GLU A 30 -14.29 1.47 24.87
CA GLU A 30 -13.52 1.20 26.09
C GLU A 30 -13.85 2.19 27.22
N ARG A 31 -14.21 3.43 26.88
CA ARG A 31 -14.68 4.46 27.82
C ARG A 31 -16.17 4.34 28.19
N GLY A 32 -16.88 3.34 27.65
CA GLY A 32 -18.32 3.13 27.91
C GLY A 32 -19.26 4.14 27.24
N ILE A 33 -18.73 4.99 26.34
CA ILE A 33 -19.50 6.00 25.59
C ILE A 33 -20.34 5.33 24.50
N LEU A 34 -19.78 4.26 23.92
CA LEU A 34 -20.36 3.51 22.80
C LEU A 34 -20.75 2.10 23.24
N ARG A 35 -21.99 1.70 22.97
CA ARG A 35 -22.49 0.34 23.23
C ARG A 35 -23.20 -0.26 22.02
N PHE A 36 -23.22 -1.58 21.98
CA PHE A 36 -23.86 -2.38 20.93
C PHE A 36 -24.89 -3.30 21.58
N GLU A 37 -26.11 -3.28 21.08
CA GLU A 37 -27.21 -4.09 21.62
C GLU A 37 -27.95 -4.74 20.44
N VAL A 38 -28.19 -6.04 20.52
CA VAL A 38 -29.10 -6.74 19.61
C VAL A 38 -30.46 -6.79 20.28
N ILE A 39 -31.48 -6.26 19.60
CA ILE A 39 -32.85 -6.22 20.09
C ILE A 39 -33.81 -6.79 19.06
N THR A 40 -34.97 -7.20 19.54
CA THR A 40 -36.10 -7.69 18.73
C THR A 40 -37.36 -6.96 19.15
N ASN A 41 -38.43 -7.03 18.34
CA ASN A 41 -39.73 -6.56 18.77
C ASN A 41 -40.37 -7.53 19.79
N ASP A 42 -39.97 -7.39 21.05
CA ASP A 42 -40.48 -8.16 22.19
C ASP A 42 -41.66 -7.48 22.90
N SER A 43 -42.23 -6.42 22.31
CA SER A 43 -43.31 -5.60 22.87
C SER A 43 -42.96 -4.85 24.17
N THR A 44 -41.67 -4.78 24.54
CA THR A 44 -41.24 -3.93 25.68
C THR A 44 -41.15 -2.47 25.26
N SER A 45 -41.56 -1.55 26.14
CA SER A 45 -41.50 -0.10 25.86
C SER A 45 -40.09 0.37 25.51
N LYS A 46 -39.07 -0.19 26.18
CA LYS A 46 -37.65 0.13 25.93
C LYS A 46 -37.21 -0.26 24.52
N ASN A 47 -37.47 -1.51 24.09
CA ASN A 47 -37.05 -1.95 22.77
C ASN A 47 -37.86 -1.26 21.67
N LEU A 48 -39.14 -0.99 21.92
CA LEU A 48 -39.98 -0.24 20.99
C LEU A 48 -39.43 1.18 20.76
N GLU A 49 -39.03 1.89 21.82
CA GLU A 49 -38.39 3.21 21.71
C GLU A 49 -37.10 3.15 20.88
N LEU A 50 -36.24 2.18 21.16
CA LEU A 50 -34.98 1.98 20.43
C LEU A 50 -35.22 1.64 18.95
N LEU A 51 -36.20 0.78 18.65
CA LEU A 51 -36.59 0.43 17.28
C LEU A 51 -37.16 1.63 16.53
N ILE A 52 -37.97 2.48 17.18
CA ILE A 52 -38.49 3.73 16.58
C ILE A 52 -37.32 4.66 16.23
N ASN A 53 -36.37 4.83 17.15
CA ASN A 53 -35.18 5.66 16.91
C ASN A 53 -34.35 5.12 15.73
N LEU A 54 -34.11 3.81 15.67
CA LEU A 54 -33.39 3.19 14.56
C LEU A 54 -34.16 3.30 13.24
N LYS A 55 -35.48 3.09 13.25
CA LYS A 55 -36.35 3.27 12.08
C LYS A 55 -36.24 4.69 11.51
N ASN A 56 -36.14 5.70 12.37
CA ASN A 56 -35.96 7.09 11.95
C ASN A 56 -34.60 7.32 11.28
N VAL A 57 -33.55 6.63 11.73
CA VAL A 57 -32.25 6.62 11.04
C VAL A 57 -32.40 6.00 9.65
N PHE A 58 -32.94 4.78 9.54
CA PHE A 58 -33.13 4.11 8.24
C PHE A 58 -33.99 4.94 7.27
N SER A 59 -35.10 5.50 7.75
CA SER A 59 -36.01 6.32 6.92
C SER A 59 -35.33 7.58 6.35
N LYS A 60 -34.30 8.11 7.03
CA LYS A 60 -33.53 9.27 6.58
C LYS A 60 -32.37 8.87 5.67
N GLN A 61 -31.68 7.77 6.00
CA GLN A 61 -30.46 7.35 5.30
C GLN A 61 -30.74 6.50 4.05
N LEU A 62 -31.93 5.89 3.95
CA LEU A 62 -32.35 5.04 2.83
C LEU A 62 -33.57 5.65 2.12
N PRO A 63 -33.42 6.78 1.40
CA PRO A 63 -34.55 7.50 0.80
C PRO A 63 -35.24 6.73 -0.34
N LYS A 64 -34.55 5.77 -0.95
CA LYS A 64 -35.12 4.90 -2.00
C LYS A 64 -36.04 3.81 -1.44
N MET A 65 -35.98 3.56 -0.13
CA MET A 65 -36.78 2.52 0.52
C MET A 65 -38.11 3.12 1.02
N PRO A 66 -39.27 2.53 0.65
CA PRO A 66 -40.56 3.00 1.13
C PRO A 66 -40.65 2.99 2.66
N ARG A 67 -41.26 4.02 3.24
CA ARG A 67 -41.36 4.14 4.70
C ARG A 67 -42.20 3.03 5.33
N GLU A 68 -43.31 2.63 4.69
CA GLU A 68 -44.11 1.50 5.19
C GLU A 68 -43.31 0.19 5.16
N TYR A 69 -42.46 0.00 4.14
CA TYR A 69 -41.61 -1.18 4.02
C TYR A 69 -40.60 -1.26 5.17
N ILE A 70 -39.89 -0.17 5.47
CA ILE A 70 -38.94 -0.09 6.59
C ILE A 70 -39.66 -0.42 7.91
N VAL A 71 -40.82 0.21 8.15
CA VAL A 71 -41.60 -0.03 9.38
C VAL A 71 -42.01 -1.50 9.47
N ARG A 72 -42.54 -2.08 8.39
CA ARG A 72 -43.01 -3.46 8.37
C ARG A 72 -41.91 -4.44 8.78
N LEU A 73 -40.70 -4.33 8.23
CA LEU A 73 -39.61 -5.24 8.58
C LEU A 73 -39.00 -4.94 9.96
N MET A 74 -38.85 -3.66 10.32
CA MET A 74 -38.26 -3.27 11.62
C MET A 74 -39.08 -3.74 12.82
N PHE A 75 -40.40 -3.80 12.69
CA PHE A 75 -41.30 -4.24 13.76
C PHE A 75 -41.77 -5.70 13.58
N ASP A 76 -41.26 -6.41 12.58
CA ASP A 76 -41.48 -7.84 12.42
C ASP A 76 -40.73 -8.61 13.52
N ARG A 77 -41.39 -9.59 14.15
CA ARG A 77 -40.82 -10.37 15.26
C ARG A 77 -39.73 -11.35 14.83
N PHE A 78 -39.65 -11.68 13.54
CA PHE A 78 -38.61 -12.51 12.94
C PHE A 78 -37.36 -11.73 12.58
N HIS A 79 -37.39 -10.40 12.61
CA HIS A 79 -36.23 -9.56 12.38
C HIS A 79 -35.58 -9.17 13.71
N GLU A 80 -34.25 -9.14 13.70
CA GLU A 80 -33.42 -8.67 14.78
C GLU A 80 -32.68 -7.41 14.33
N SER A 81 -32.41 -6.50 15.26
CA SER A 81 -31.69 -5.26 14.98
C SER A 81 -30.49 -5.14 15.90
N LEU A 82 -29.30 -5.04 15.31
CA LEU A 82 -28.08 -4.66 16.00
C LEU A 82 -27.97 -3.14 15.98
N LEU A 83 -28.01 -2.50 17.15
CA LEU A 83 -27.90 -1.06 17.32
C LEU A 83 -26.50 -0.66 17.72
N ILE A 84 -26.12 0.54 17.29
CA ILE A 84 -24.99 1.28 17.86
C ILE A 84 -25.55 2.51 18.60
N ILE A 85 -25.25 2.59 19.89
CA ILE A 85 -25.79 3.62 20.78
C ILE A 85 -24.62 4.41 21.38
N LYS A 86 -24.64 5.72 21.21
CA LYS A 86 -23.64 6.66 21.71
C LYS A 86 -24.29 7.67 22.61
N ASN A 87 -23.83 7.78 23.87
CA ASN A 87 -24.43 8.69 24.85
C ASN A 87 -25.97 8.55 24.94
N ASN A 88 -26.48 7.31 24.97
CA ASN A 88 -27.90 6.95 24.92
C ASN A 88 -28.67 7.29 23.63
N ASN A 89 -28.03 7.84 22.60
CA ASN A 89 -28.67 8.11 21.32
C ASN A 89 -28.33 7.01 20.30
N VAL A 90 -29.33 6.54 19.57
CA VAL A 90 -29.14 5.58 18.47
C VAL A 90 -28.54 6.31 17.28
N ILE A 91 -27.31 5.96 16.90
CA ILE A 91 -26.60 6.60 15.78
C ILE A 91 -26.60 5.73 14.51
N GLY A 92 -27.10 4.50 14.59
CA GLY A 92 -27.17 3.58 13.46
C GLY A 92 -27.52 2.15 13.86
N GLY A 93 -27.55 1.27 12.88
CA GLY A 93 -27.81 -0.15 13.11
C GLY A 93 -27.79 -1.00 11.85
N ILE A 94 -27.87 -2.31 12.05
CA ILE A 94 -28.14 -3.30 11.03
C ILE A 94 -29.41 -4.06 11.43
N CYS A 95 -30.41 -4.06 10.56
CA CYS A 95 -31.58 -4.92 10.66
C CYS A 95 -31.34 -6.18 9.83
N PHE A 96 -31.50 -7.35 10.43
CA PHE A 96 -31.25 -8.62 9.79
C PHE A 96 -32.27 -9.68 10.22
N ARG A 97 -32.47 -10.69 9.38
CA ARG A 97 -33.35 -11.83 9.65
C ARG A 97 -32.53 -13.11 9.71
N PRO A 98 -32.48 -13.81 10.86
CA PRO A 98 -31.78 -15.08 10.96
C PRO A 98 -32.62 -16.25 10.45
N PHE A 99 -32.08 -17.01 9.51
CA PHE A 99 -32.62 -18.27 9.01
C PHE A 99 -31.83 -19.43 9.61
N ARG A 100 -32.15 -19.77 10.86
CA ARG A 100 -31.37 -20.70 11.69
C ARG A 100 -31.26 -22.10 11.06
N ASP A 101 -32.34 -22.61 10.47
CA ASP A 101 -32.36 -23.94 9.85
C ASP A 101 -31.53 -23.99 8.55
N GLN A 102 -31.53 -22.89 7.79
CA GLN A 102 -30.77 -22.78 6.53
C GLN A 102 -29.31 -22.40 6.77
N GLY A 103 -28.99 -21.84 7.94
CA GLY A 103 -27.63 -21.49 8.36
C GLY A 103 -27.12 -20.16 7.83
N PHE A 104 -28.01 -19.20 7.55
CA PHE A 104 -27.63 -17.87 7.08
C PHE A 104 -28.45 -16.75 7.73
N ILE A 105 -27.98 -15.50 7.62
CA ILE A 105 -28.76 -14.31 7.90
C ILE A 105 -28.98 -13.49 6.63
N GLU A 106 -30.15 -12.89 6.51
CA GLU A 106 -30.43 -11.85 5.52
C GLU A 106 -30.23 -10.48 6.16
N ILE A 107 -29.35 -9.65 5.62
CA ILE A 107 -29.22 -8.25 6.03
C ILE A 107 -30.23 -7.43 5.22
N ALA A 108 -31.25 -6.91 5.90
CA ALA A 108 -32.31 -6.13 5.27
C ALA A 108 -31.93 -4.65 5.18
N PHE A 109 -31.39 -4.08 6.26
CA PHE A 109 -30.99 -2.66 6.31
C PHE A 109 -29.67 -2.48 7.03
N CYS A 110 -28.84 -1.55 6.55
CA CYS A 110 -27.59 -1.15 7.19
C CYS A 110 -27.39 0.36 6.99
N ALA A 111 -27.36 1.14 8.07
CA ALA A 111 -27.18 2.59 7.98
C ALA A 111 -26.64 3.20 9.27
N ILE A 112 -25.96 4.32 9.12
CA ILE A 112 -25.47 5.19 10.19
C ILE A 112 -25.89 6.63 9.87
N THR A 113 -26.22 7.40 10.90
CA THR A 113 -26.56 8.82 10.76
C THR A 113 -25.44 9.60 10.09
N SER A 114 -25.78 10.51 9.18
CA SER A 114 -24.81 11.27 8.38
C SER A 114 -23.76 12.01 9.21
N SER A 115 -24.11 12.52 10.40
CA SER A 115 -23.20 13.20 11.34
C SER A 115 -22.11 12.29 11.91
N GLU A 116 -22.31 10.97 11.86
CA GLU A 116 -21.40 9.96 12.41
C GLU A 116 -20.77 9.08 11.32
N GLN A 117 -21.06 9.34 10.03
CA GLN A 117 -20.43 8.62 8.92
C GLN A 117 -18.93 8.94 8.83
N VAL A 118 -18.18 8.08 8.14
CA VAL A 118 -16.71 8.20 7.91
C VAL A 118 -15.86 8.14 9.20
N LYS A 119 -16.46 7.87 10.36
CA LYS A 119 -15.76 7.65 11.65
C LYS A 119 -15.44 6.18 11.96
N GLY A 120 -15.72 5.27 11.01
CA GLY A 120 -15.45 3.83 11.15
C GLY A 120 -16.54 3.01 11.86
N TYR A 121 -17.64 3.62 12.31
CA TYR A 121 -18.71 2.90 13.00
C TYR A 121 -19.35 1.80 12.15
N GLY A 122 -19.44 1.96 10.82
CA GLY A 122 -20.04 0.95 9.94
C GLY A 122 -19.27 -0.37 9.99
N SER A 123 -17.95 -0.28 9.82
CA SER A 123 -17.06 -1.43 9.96
C SER A 123 -17.14 -2.06 11.35
N PHE A 124 -17.27 -1.24 12.41
CA PHE A 124 -17.48 -1.72 13.78
C PHE A 124 -18.81 -2.47 13.94
N LEU A 125 -19.90 -1.94 13.37
CA LEU A 125 -21.22 -2.54 13.40
C LEU A 125 -21.20 -3.91 12.72
N MET A 126 -20.60 -4.01 11.54
CA MET A 126 -20.46 -5.27 10.82
C MET A 126 -19.56 -6.26 11.58
N THR A 127 -18.48 -5.79 12.18
CA THR A 127 -17.58 -6.61 13.01
C THR A 127 -18.32 -7.20 14.21
N HIS A 128 -19.15 -6.40 14.87
CA HIS A 128 -20.01 -6.83 15.96
C HIS A 128 -21.11 -7.81 15.50
N LEU A 129 -21.68 -7.59 14.31
CA LEU A 129 -22.66 -8.52 13.71
C LEU A 129 -22.05 -9.88 13.41
N LYS A 130 -20.83 -9.90 12.84
CA LYS A 130 -20.05 -11.12 12.59
C LYS A 130 -19.80 -11.88 13.88
N GLU A 131 -19.32 -11.21 14.92
CA GLU A 131 -19.04 -11.86 16.20
C GLU A 131 -20.31 -12.38 16.89
N TYR A 132 -21.41 -11.64 16.80
CA TYR A 132 -22.70 -12.07 17.34
C TYR A 132 -23.17 -13.37 16.67
N ASN A 133 -23.24 -13.40 15.33
CA ASN A 133 -23.73 -14.57 14.61
C ASN A 133 -22.76 -15.75 14.62
N ARG A 134 -21.45 -15.49 14.69
CA ARG A 134 -20.43 -16.54 14.92
C ARG A 134 -20.71 -17.31 16.20
N LYS A 135 -21.13 -16.63 17.28
CA LYS A 135 -21.51 -17.26 18.56
C LYS A 135 -22.85 -17.99 18.50
N THR A 136 -23.78 -17.57 17.64
CA THR A 136 -25.06 -18.26 17.43
C THR A 136 -24.96 -19.41 16.43
N GLY A 137 -23.79 -19.63 15.81
CA GLY A 137 -23.55 -20.72 14.86
C GLY A 137 -23.95 -20.43 13.43
N ILE A 138 -24.18 -19.16 13.06
CA ILE A 138 -24.53 -18.75 11.69
C ILE A 138 -23.33 -18.09 11.03
N TYR A 139 -22.95 -18.60 9.87
CA TYR A 139 -21.70 -18.22 9.19
C TYR A 139 -21.89 -17.60 7.81
N HIS A 140 -23.10 -17.65 7.22
CA HIS A 140 -23.37 -17.08 5.90
C HIS A 140 -24.23 -15.83 6.02
N PHE A 141 -23.77 -14.70 5.48
CA PHE A 141 -24.50 -13.44 5.49
C PHE A 141 -24.85 -13.10 4.05
N LEU A 142 -26.14 -12.97 3.76
CA LEU A 142 -26.63 -12.59 2.44
C LEU A 142 -27.29 -11.22 2.50
N THR A 143 -27.08 -10.42 1.47
CA THR A 143 -27.68 -9.10 1.34
C THR A 143 -27.95 -8.80 -0.12
N PHE A 144 -29.07 -8.16 -0.41
CA PHE A 144 -29.20 -7.37 -1.63
C PHE A 144 -28.62 -6.00 -1.33
N ALA A 145 -27.57 -5.61 -2.04
CA ALA A 145 -26.88 -4.34 -1.83
C ALA A 145 -27.20 -3.39 -2.98
N ASP A 146 -27.63 -2.18 -2.65
CA ASP A 146 -27.74 -1.08 -3.62
C ASP A 146 -26.36 -0.76 -4.22
N ASN A 147 -26.33 -0.29 -5.46
CA ASN A 147 -25.08 0.06 -6.16
C ASN A 147 -24.15 0.99 -5.37
N PHE A 148 -24.70 1.90 -4.57
CA PHE A 148 -23.91 2.82 -3.72
C PHE A 148 -23.30 2.15 -2.49
N ALA A 149 -23.81 0.99 -2.08
CA ALA A 149 -23.37 0.25 -0.90
C ALA A 149 -22.42 -0.90 -1.22
N ILE A 150 -22.28 -1.29 -2.50
CA ILE A 150 -21.43 -2.41 -2.94
C ILE A 150 -20.00 -2.25 -2.42
N GLU A 151 -19.39 -1.07 -2.56
CA GLU A 151 -18.01 -0.84 -2.11
C GLU A 151 -17.86 -1.00 -0.58
N TYR A 152 -18.87 -0.58 0.18
CA TYR A 152 -18.89 -0.80 1.63
C TYR A 152 -18.92 -2.30 1.94
N PHE A 153 -19.84 -3.05 1.34
CA PHE A 153 -19.96 -4.49 1.57
C PHE A 153 -18.71 -5.26 1.12
N GLN A 154 -18.09 -4.90 -0.01
CA GLN A 154 -16.81 -5.46 -0.45
C GLN A 154 -15.70 -5.24 0.59
N LYS A 155 -15.59 -4.03 1.15
CA LYS A 155 -14.66 -3.73 2.25
C LYS A 155 -14.94 -4.56 3.51
N GLN A 156 -16.19 -4.97 3.71
CA GLN A 156 -16.56 -5.88 4.78
C GLN A 156 -16.38 -7.37 4.42
N GLY A 157 -15.81 -7.71 3.26
CA GLY A 157 -15.60 -9.10 2.84
C GLY A 157 -16.83 -9.78 2.25
N PHE A 158 -17.76 -9.01 1.68
CA PHE A 158 -18.82 -9.55 0.84
C PHE A 158 -18.34 -9.68 -0.61
N THR A 159 -18.81 -10.70 -1.31
CA THR A 159 -18.51 -10.98 -2.72
C THR A 159 -19.80 -11.23 -3.49
N HIS A 160 -19.77 -11.11 -4.82
CA HIS A 160 -20.90 -11.50 -5.67
C HIS A 160 -21.00 -13.02 -5.89
N GLU A 161 -19.95 -13.76 -5.54
CA GLU A 161 -19.94 -15.21 -5.61
C GLU A 161 -20.66 -15.78 -4.39
N ILE A 162 -21.76 -16.49 -4.63
CA ILE A 162 -22.58 -17.10 -3.58
C ILE A 162 -22.19 -18.57 -3.46
N THR A 163 -21.50 -18.89 -2.38
CA THR A 163 -21.05 -20.24 -2.03
C THR A 163 -22.16 -21.06 -1.36
N LEU A 164 -23.13 -20.41 -0.72
CA LEU A 164 -24.28 -21.09 -0.14
C LEU A 164 -25.18 -21.71 -1.24
N ALA A 165 -25.48 -23.00 -1.07
CA ALA A 165 -26.33 -23.77 -1.98
C ALA A 165 -27.67 -23.04 -2.26
N LYS A 166 -28.05 -22.97 -3.54
CA LYS A 166 -29.18 -22.16 -4.02
C LYS A 166 -30.50 -22.54 -3.36
N GLU A 167 -30.67 -23.82 -3.05
CA GLU A 167 -31.85 -24.39 -2.41
C GLU A 167 -32.05 -23.86 -0.98
N LYS A 168 -30.98 -23.40 -0.34
CA LYS A 168 -31.03 -22.87 1.04
C LYS A 168 -31.51 -21.43 1.12
N TRP A 169 -31.31 -20.62 0.08
CA TRP A 169 -31.61 -19.17 0.15
C TRP A 169 -32.64 -18.69 -0.88
N LYS A 170 -32.79 -19.40 -2.00
CA LYS A 170 -33.72 -18.99 -3.05
C LYS A 170 -35.15 -19.03 -2.52
N GLY A 171 -35.86 -17.90 -2.62
CA GLY A 171 -37.24 -17.75 -2.14
C GLY A 171 -37.37 -17.37 -0.66
N PHE A 172 -36.27 -17.34 0.09
CA PHE A 172 -36.26 -16.85 1.48
C PHE A 172 -35.89 -15.36 1.57
N ILE A 173 -35.05 -14.90 0.66
CA ILE A 173 -34.52 -13.54 0.60
C ILE A 173 -35.43 -12.66 -0.25
N GLN A 174 -35.63 -11.40 0.17
CA GLN A 174 -36.39 -10.43 -0.60
C GLN A 174 -35.53 -9.79 -1.69
N GLU A 175 -35.89 -10.05 -2.94
CA GLU A 175 -35.30 -9.40 -4.11
C GLU A 175 -35.98 -8.04 -4.34
N TYR A 176 -35.20 -7.01 -4.68
CA TYR A 176 -35.74 -5.71 -5.05
C TYR A 176 -34.90 -5.06 -6.16
N ASP A 177 -35.56 -4.23 -6.99
CA ASP A 177 -34.96 -3.69 -8.20
C ASP A 177 -33.75 -2.80 -7.91
N GLY A 178 -32.65 -3.05 -8.64
CA GLY A 178 -31.41 -2.29 -8.52
C GLY A 178 -30.48 -2.72 -7.38
N GLY A 179 -30.80 -3.82 -6.69
CA GLY A 179 -29.91 -4.48 -5.74
C GLY A 179 -29.07 -5.58 -6.41
N SER A 180 -27.83 -5.75 -5.94
CA SER A 180 -26.97 -6.88 -6.29
C SER A 180 -26.88 -7.84 -5.11
N LEU A 181 -27.14 -9.12 -5.34
CA LEU A 181 -26.95 -10.15 -4.32
C LEU A 181 -25.46 -10.28 -3.99
N MET A 182 -25.14 -10.31 -2.69
CA MET A 182 -23.78 -10.48 -2.19
C MET A 182 -23.76 -11.40 -0.96
N GLU A 183 -22.67 -12.16 -0.81
CA GLU A 183 -22.42 -13.06 0.31
C GLU A 183 -21.16 -12.68 1.09
N CYS A 184 -21.21 -12.73 2.42
CA CYS A 184 -20.04 -12.79 3.29
C CYS A 184 -20.03 -14.08 4.10
N VAL A 185 -18.91 -14.82 4.04
CA VAL A 185 -18.68 -16.03 4.83
C VAL A 185 -17.84 -15.69 6.06
N VAL A 186 -18.38 -15.96 7.24
CA VAL A 186 -17.77 -15.71 8.54
C VAL A 186 -17.03 -16.97 9.00
N HIS A 187 -15.74 -16.83 9.27
CA HIS A 187 -14.93 -17.97 9.70
C HIS A 187 -15.18 -18.30 11.18
N PRO A 188 -15.47 -19.57 11.53
CA PRO A 188 -15.88 -19.96 12.90
C PRO A 188 -14.82 -19.68 13.96
N ASN A 189 -13.55 -19.84 13.60
CA ASN A 189 -12.41 -19.73 14.52
C ASN A 189 -11.73 -18.34 14.53
N VAL A 190 -12.26 -17.36 13.80
CA VAL A 190 -11.68 -16.00 13.75
C VAL A 190 -12.46 -15.09 14.68
N THR A 191 -11.76 -14.45 15.61
CA THR A 191 -12.33 -13.40 16.47
C THR A 191 -12.28 -12.06 15.75
N TYR A 192 -13.42 -11.60 15.24
CA TYR A 192 -13.49 -10.40 14.41
C TYR A 192 -13.25 -9.09 15.20
N LEU A 193 -13.46 -9.10 16.52
CA LEU A 193 -13.25 -7.92 17.38
C LEU A 193 -11.77 -7.51 17.52
N ASP A 194 -10.82 -8.41 17.27
CA ASP A 194 -9.39 -8.16 17.51
C ASP A 194 -8.49 -8.78 16.44
N ILE A 195 -8.88 -8.61 15.18
CA ILE A 195 -8.09 -9.02 14.01
C ILE A 195 -6.67 -8.43 14.05
N PRO A 196 -6.45 -7.13 14.36
CA PRO A 196 -5.10 -6.56 14.34
C PRO A 196 -4.12 -7.28 15.28
N SER A 197 -4.54 -7.63 16.50
CA SER A 197 -3.68 -8.33 17.44
C SER A 197 -3.48 -9.79 17.04
N MET A 198 -4.47 -10.44 16.42
CA MET A 198 -4.31 -11.77 15.84
C MET A 198 -3.25 -11.78 14.73
N VAL A 199 -3.34 -10.86 13.77
CA VAL A 199 -2.39 -10.74 12.66
C VAL A 199 -0.99 -10.38 13.17
N ARG A 200 -0.89 -9.48 14.15
CA ARG A 200 0.39 -9.14 14.78
C ARG A 200 1.06 -10.36 15.39
N ARG A 201 0.33 -11.16 16.18
CA ARG A 201 0.85 -12.40 16.77
C ARG A 201 1.30 -13.41 15.72
N GLN A 202 0.52 -13.60 14.64
CA GLN A 202 0.90 -14.47 13.53
C GLN A 202 2.19 -14.01 12.85
N ARG A 203 2.31 -12.70 12.59
CA ARG A 203 3.51 -12.10 12.01
C ARG A 203 4.73 -12.26 12.91
N ASP A 204 4.56 -12.11 14.22
CA ASP A 204 5.67 -12.24 15.18
C ASP A 204 6.20 -13.68 15.23
N VAL A 205 5.31 -14.68 15.19
CA VAL A 205 5.69 -16.10 15.08
C VAL A 205 6.44 -16.38 13.78
N LEU A 206 5.92 -15.89 12.65
CA LEU A 206 6.57 -16.05 11.35
C LEU A 206 7.95 -15.38 11.33
N ASN A 207 8.06 -14.16 11.86
CA ASN A 207 9.34 -13.45 11.96
C ASN A 207 10.34 -14.17 12.86
N ALA A 208 9.89 -14.79 13.96
CA ALA A 208 10.75 -15.60 14.81
C ALA A 208 11.30 -16.81 14.03
N LYS A 209 10.45 -17.53 13.30
CA LYS A 209 10.85 -18.63 12.41
C LYS A 209 11.82 -18.18 11.32
N ILE A 210 11.56 -17.05 10.68
CA ILE A 210 12.45 -16.49 9.66
C ILE A 210 13.82 -16.18 10.26
N ARG A 211 13.91 -15.66 11.49
CA ARG A 211 15.18 -15.37 12.15
C ARG A 211 16.00 -16.62 12.48
N GLU A 212 15.39 -17.80 12.61
CA GLU A 212 16.12 -19.07 12.79
C GLU A 212 16.93 -19.45 11.54
N ILE A 213 16.45 -19.07 10.35
CA ILE A 213 17.03 -19.46 9.05
C ILE A 213 17.81 -18.30 8.42
N SER A 214 17.27 -17.09 8.52
CA SER A 214 17.78 -15.89 7.86
C SER A 214 18.73 -15.12 8.75
N THR A 215 19.88 -14.76 8.21
CA THR A 215 20.85 -13.83 8.82
C THR A 215 20.52 -12.36 8.57
N SER A 216 19.43 -12.04 7.87
CA SER A 216 19.07 -10.66 7.50
C SER A 216 18.81 -9.74 8.70
N HIS A 217 18.52 -10.30 9.87
CA HIS A 217 18.34 -9.55 11.10
C HIS A 217 19.66 -9.13 11.76
N LEU A 218 20.81 -9.65 11.28
CA LEU A 218 22.13 -9.30 11.79
C LEU A 218 22.60 -7.99 11.16
N VAL A 219 22.78 -6.97 12.01
CA VAL A 219 23.34 -5.69 11.58
C VAL A 219 24.85 -5.81 11.52
N ASN A 220 25.40 -5.81 10.30
CA ASN A 220 26.84 -5.81 10.08
C ASN A 220 27.42 -4.39 10.31
N PRO A 221 28.66 -4.27 10.82
CA PRO A 221 29.31 -2.98 10.98
C PRO A 221 29.49 -2.29 9.62
N GLY A 222 29.35 -0.97 9.60
CA GLY A 222 29.55 -0.17 8.39
C GLY A 222 30.97 -0.32 7.80
N LEU A 223 31.05 -0.30 6.47
CA LEU A 223 32.31 -0.45 5.73
C LEU A 223 33.21 0.77 5.98
N LYS A 224 34.35 0.56 6.65
CA LYS A 224 35.29 1.63 7.01
C LYS A 224 36.18 2.10 5.86
N PHE A 225 36.36 1.26 4.83
CA PHE A 225 37.24 1.50 3.69
C PHE A 225 36.93 2.82 2.94
N PHE A 226 35.64 3.13 2.77
CA PHE A 226 35.22 4.34 2.08
C PHE A 226 35.49 5.65 2.85
N LYS A 227 35.73 5.59 4.17
CA LYS A 227 36.09 6.79 4.94
C LYS A 227 37.50 7.30 4.64
N ASN A 228 38.39 6.43 4.16
CA ASN A 228 39.79 6.76 3.88
C ASN A 228 40.04 7.12 2.41
N GLY A 229 38.99 7.30 1.61
CA GLY A 229 39.08 7.70 0.20
C GLY A 229 39.20 6.56 -0.80
N GLU A 230 39.24 5.30 -0.35
CA GLU A 230 39.15 4.14 -1.24
C GLU A 230 37.77 4.06 -1.89
N ARG A 231 37.72 3.91 -3.21
CA ARG A 231 36.44 3.87 -3.98
C ARG A 231 35.98 2.46 -4.35
N ARG A 232 36.81 1.44 -4.12
CA ARG A 232 36.53 0.06 -4.54
C ARG A 232 36.92 -0.91 -3.42
N ILE A 233 36.05 -1.88 -3.16
CA ILE A 233 36.33 -3.01 -2.29
C ILE A 233 36.00 -4.30 -3.04
N ALA A 234 36.77 -5.36 -2.80
CA ALA A 234 36.44 -6.68 -3.31
C ALA A 234 35.12 -7.14 -2.67
N ILE A 235 34.16 -7.59 -3.46
CA ILE A 235 32.82 -7.97 -2.98
C ILE A 235 32.93 -9.15 -1.99
N GLU A 236 33.90 -10.03 -2.22
CA GLU A 236 34.26 -11.19 -1.38
C GLU A 236 34.71 -10.77 0.03
N SER A 237 35.24 -9.56 0.18
CA SER A 237 35.71 -9.03 1.47
C SER A 237 34.55 -8.57 2.37
N ILE A 238 33.35 -8.41 1.81
CA ILE A 238 32.15 -8.02 2.54
C ILE A 238 31.64 -9.25 3.29
N ARG A 239 31.78 -9.23 4.62
CA ARG A 239 31.40 -10.33 5.52
C ARG A 239 30.02 -10.92 5.21
N GLY A 240 28.99 -10.08 5.06
CA GLY A 240 27.63 -10.54 4.79
C GLY A 240 27.45 -11.26 3.44
N ILE A 241 28.24 -10.90 2.43
CA ILE A 241 28.21 -11.54 1.10
C ILE A 241 29.00 -12.84 1.11
N LYS A 242 30.12 -12.88 1.85
CA LYS A 242 30.88 -14.10 2.08
C LYS A 242 30.05 -15.16 2.82
N GLU A 243 29.34 -14.75 3.87
CA GLU A 243 28.48 -15.63 4.68
C GLU A 243 27.22 -16.09 3.90
N SER A 244 26.76 -15.33 2.90
CA SER A 244 25.63 -15.73 2.06
C SER A 244 25.97 -16.83 1.05
N GLY A 245 27.23 -17.29 1.00
CA GLY A 245 27.67 -18.28 0.00
C GLY A 245 27.72 -17.71 -1.41
N TRP A 246 27.95 -16.40 -1.56
CA TRP A 246 28.10 -15.79 -2.87
C TRP A 246 29.37 -16.29 -3.57
N ILE A 247 29.21 -16.69 -4.83
CA ILE A 247 30.30 -17.17 -5.68
C ILE A 247 30.44 -16.19 -6.83
N ASN A 248 31.67 -15.72 -7.08
CA ASN A 248 31.97 -14.83 -8.18
C ASN A 248 31.98 -15.64 -9.49
N ASN A 249 30.82 -15.86 -10.10
CA ASN A 249 30.67 -16.52 -11.39
C ASN A 249 31.00 -15.57 -12.55
N VAL A 250 32.14 -14.88 -12.46
CA VAL A 250 32.59 -14.00 -13.53
C VAL A 250 33.39 -14.83 -14.52
N ASP A 251 32.78 -15.11 -15.67
CA ASP A 251 33.46 -15.74 -16.80
C ASP A 251 34.33 -14.69 -17.51
N GLU A 252 35.65 -14.79 -17.34
CA GLU A 252 36.62 -13.89 -17.99
C GLU A 252 36.47 -13.90 -19.52
N ALA A 253 36.09 -15.03 -20.12
CA ALA A 253 35.85 -15.12 -21.56
C ALA A 253 34.59 -14.33 -21.96
N GLN A 254 33.55 -14.34 -21.12
CA GLN A 254 32.35 -13.53 -21.35
C GLN A 254 32.66 -12.04 -21.25
N ILE A 255 33.48 -11.62 -20.29
CA ILE A 255 33.91 -10.21 -20.16
C ILE A 255 34.73 -9.80 -21.38
N GLN A 256 35.68 -10.62 -21.84
CA GLN A 256 36.48 -10.31 -23.03
C GLN A 256 35.60 -10.17 -24.28
N ASN A 257 34.65 -11.09 -24.50
CA ASN A 257 33.69 -10.98 -25.60
C ASN A 257 32.85 -9.70 -25.49
N LEU A 258 32.40 -9.36 -24.28
CA LEU A 258 31.69 -8.10 -24.04
C LEU A 258 32.56 -6.88 -24.36
N GLN A 259 33.84 -6.83 -23.96
CA GLN A 259 34.73 -5.70 -24.31
C GLN A 259 34.83 -5.51 -25.82
N ILE A 260 34.95 -6.61 -26.59
CA ILE A 260 35.00 -6.56 -28.05
C ILE A 260 33.70 -5.98 -28.63
N GLN A 261 32.54 -6.41 -28.12
CA GLN A 261 31.24 -5.92 -28.58
C GLN A 261 31.02 -4.44 -28.21
N LEU A 262 31.42 -4.03 -27.01
CA LEU A 262 31.38 -2.63 -26.59
C LEU A 262 32.33 -1.74 -27.41
N GLY A 263 33.49 -2.25 -27.80
CA GLY A 263 34.43 -1.56 -28.70
C GLY A 263 33.81 -1.25 -30.06
N LYS A 264 33.13 -2.24 -30.65
CA LYS A 264 32.37 -2.04 -31.90
C LYS A 264 31.26 -1.00 -31.73
N ALA A 265 30.48 -1.11 -30.65
CA ALA A 265 29.41 -0.16 -30.37
C ALA A 265 29.94 1.27 -30.16
N LEU A 266 31.09 1.44 -29.48
CA LEU A 266 31.69 2.74 -29.27
C LEU A 266 32.12 3.40 -30.59
N VAL A 267 32.64 2.62 -31.55
CA VAL A 267 32.98 3.13 -32.89
C VAL A 267 31.73 3.62 -33.62
N GLU A 268 30.63 2.87 -33.57
CA GLU A 268 29.36 3.28 -34.16
C GLU A 268 28.80 4.55 -33.51
N ILE A 269 28.87 4.65 -32.18
CA ILE A 269 28.44 5.84 -31.43
C ILE A 269 29.30 7.06 -31.80
N LYS A 270 30.63 6.91 -31.90
CA LYS A 270 31.53 8.00 -32.30
C LYS A 270 31.34 8.47 -33.74
N ASN A 271 30.78 7.63 -34.61
CA ASN A 271 30.50 7.96 -36.01
C ASN A 271 29.06 8.46 -36.24
N HIS A 272 28.20 8.41 -35.23
CA HIS A 272 26.83 8.90 -35.34
C HIS A 272 26.82 10.43 -35.59
N GLU A 273 25.92 10.92 -36.43
CA GLU A 273 25.84 12.34 -36.80
C GLU A 273 25.68 13.26 -35.59
N ASP A 274 24.85 12.85 -34.62
CA ASP A 274 24.61 13.56 -33.35
C ASP A 274 25.73 13.40 -32.29
N SER A 275 26.86 12.78 -32.61
CA SER A 275 27.93 12.54 -31.62
C SER A 275 28.90 13.71 -31.43
N TRP A 276 28.86 14.71 -32.31
CA TRP A 276 29.85 15.80 -32.38
C TRP A 276 30.07 16.57 -31.06
N PRO A 277 29.07 16.85 -30.19
CA PRO A 277 29.31 17.58 -28.94
C PRO A 277 30.02 16.75 -27.86
N PHE A 278 30.06 15.43 -28.04
CA PHE A 278 30.46 14.48 -27.00
C PHE A 278 31.85 13.88 -27.22
N GLN A 279 32.53 14.25 -28.31
CA GLN A 279 33.78 13.61 -28.73
C GLN A 279 34.92 13.82 -27.72
N LYS A 280 34.94 14.97 -27.05
CA LYS A 280 35.96 15.37 -26.07
C LYS A 280 35.33 16.12 -24.91
N ALA A 281 36.08 16.26 -23.83
CA ALA A 281 35.69 17.07 -22.68
C ALA A 281 35.36 18.51 -23.08
N VAL A 282 34.33 19.08 -22.44
CA VAL A 282 33.84 20.43 -22.71
C VAL A 282 34.87 21.47 -22.29
N SER A 283 35.20 22.39 -23.20
CA SER A 283 36.10 23.52 -22.92
C SER A 283 35.35 24.63 -22.17
N LEU A 284 35.97 25.22 -21.15
CA LEU A 284 35.43 26.38 -20.44
C LEU A 284 35.35 27.65 -21.31
N ASP A 285 36.16 27.71 -22.38
CA ASP A 285 36.10 28.79 -23.35
C ASP A 285 34.82 28.73 -24.21
N GLU A 286 34.34 27.51 -24.49
CA GLU A 286 33.13 27.25 -25.28
C GLU A 286 31.87 27.26 -24.42
N ALA A 287 31.98 26.80 -23.17
CA ALA A 287 30.89 26.72 -22.21
C ALA A 287 31.33 27.24 -20.83
N PRO A 288 31.29 28.57 -20.62
CA PRO A 288 31.57 29.16 -19.33
C PRO A 288 30.65 28.58 -18.24
N ASN A 289 31.19 28.32 -17.05
CA ASN A 289 30.49 27.74 -15.90
C ASN A 289 30.06 26.27 -16.04
N TYR A 290 30.48 25.53 -17.07
CA TYR A 290 30.09 24.13 -17.25
C TYR A 290 30.31 23.26 -15.99
N TYR A 291 31.52 23.29 -15.41
CA TYR A 291 31.87 22.50 -14.22
C TYR A 291 31.26 23.04 -12.91
N ASN A 292 30.61 24.21 -12.93
CA ASN A 292 29.82 24.69 -11.80
C ASN A 292 28.45 24.02 -11.74
N VAL A 293 27.90 23.65 -12.90
CA VAL A 293 26.61 22.95 -13.05
C VAL A 293 26.85 21.44 -13.04
N VAL A 294 27.65 20.93 -13.97
CA VAL A 294 27.91 19.49 -14.14
C VAL A 294 29.00 19.02 -13.17
N LYS A 295 28.64 18.11 -12.26
CA LYS A 295 29.55 17.58 -11.22
C LYS A 295 30.37 16.38 -11.63
N ASP A 296 29.81 15.53 -12.50
CA ASP A 296 30.46 14.30 -12.97
C ASP A 296 30.55 14.31 -14.50
N PRO A 297 31.47 15.11 -15.10
CA PRO A 297 31.60 15.21 -16.55
C PRO A 297 32.02 13.86 -17.16
N VAL A 298 31.42 13.52 -18.30
CA VAL A 298 31.70 12.31 -19.07
C VAL A 298 31.64 12.66 -20.55
N ASP A 299 32.61 12.17 -21.31
CA ASP A 299 32.70 12.32 -22.78
C ASP A 299 33.15 10.99 -23.42
N LEU A 300 33.06 10.91 -24.76
CA LEU A 300 33.38 9.69 -25.51
C LEU A 300 34.87 9.35 -25.49
N GLN A 301 35.77 10.31 -25.24
CA GLN A 301 37.19 10.02 -25.03
C GLN A 301 37.39 9.34 -23.68
N MET A 302 36.80 9.86 -22.61
CA MET A 302 36.82 9.24 -21.29
C MET A 302 36.24 7.81 -21.33
N ILE A 303 35.12 7.61 -22.04
CA ILE A 303 34.52 6.29 -22.22
C ILE A 303 35.47 5.35 -22.98
N SER A 304 36.17 5.85 -24.00
CA SER A 304 37.19 5.12 -24.76
C SER A 304 38.34 4.66 -23.87
N ASP A 305 38.85 5.55 -23.02
CA ASP A 305 39.98 5.26 -22.13
C ASP A 305 39.59 4.22 -21.07
N ARG A 306 38.37 4.34 -20.51
CA ARG A 306 37.81 3.35 -19.57
C ARG A 306 37.61 1.98 -20.21
N LEU A 307 37.26 1.94 -21.50
CA LEU A 307 37.09 0.70 -22.24
C LEU A 307 38.43 0.03 -22.49
N ALA A 308 39.44 0.80 -22.90
CA ALA A 308 40.80 0.30 -23.12
C ALA A 308 41.46 -0.28 -21.84
N ALA A 309 41.07 0.21 -20.66
CA ALA A 309 41.56 -0.30 -19.37
C ALA A 309 41.07 -1.72 -19.03
N ASN A 310 40.10 -2.29 -19.78
CA ASN A 310 39.58 -3.66 -19.66
C ASN A 310 39.10 -4.10 -18.26
N ASN A 311 38.92 -3.19 -17.31
CA ASN A 311 38.55 -3.50 -15.92
C ASN A 311 37.36 -2.70 -15.38
N TYR A 312 36.74 -1.87 -16.23
CA TYR A 312 35.65 -0.98 -15.82
C TYR A 312 34.28 -1.46 -16.31
N TYR A 313 34.15 -1.76 -17.61
CA TYR A 313 32.87 -2.16 -18.21
C TYR A 313 32.63 -3.68 -18.17
N ILE A 314 32.50 -4.24 -16.97
CA ILE A 314 32.26 -5.69 -16.78
C ILE A 314 30.82 -6.12 -17.11
N THR A 315 29.90 -5.16 -17.28
CA THR A 315 28.55 -5.40 -17.80
C THR A 315 28.17 -4.29 -18.78
N LYS A 316 27.31 -4.61 -19.76
CA LYS A 316 26.79 -3.61 -20.72
C LYS A 316 26.04 -2.46 -20.04
N ASN A 317 25.49 -2.70 -18.86
CA ASN A 317 24.77 -1.70 -18.06
C ASN A 317 25.69 -0.60 -17.53
N ILE A 318 26.95 -0.92 -17.17
CA ILE A 318 27.92 0.09 -16.71
C ILE A 318 28.28 1.02 -17.87
N PHE A 319 28.50 0.47 -19.08
CA PHE A 319 28.77 1.25 -20.28
C PHE A 319 27.59 2.16 -20.65
N LEU A 320 26.37 1.61 -20.62
CA LEU A 320 25.15 2.38 -20.86
C LEU A 320 24.93 3.49 -19.82
N ALA A 321 25.33 3.27 -18.56
CA ALA A 321 25.20 4.28 -17.52
C ALA A 321 26.10 5.50 -17.77
N ASP A 322 27.32 5.31 -18.25
CA ASP A 322 28.20 6.43 -18.62
C ASP A 322 27.70 7.18 -19.85
N LEU A 323 27.19 6.48 -20.88
CA LEU A 323 26.54 7.12 -22.03
C LEU A 323 25.31 7.94 -21.62
N LYS A 324 24.47 7.40 -20.73
CA LYS A 324 23.32 8.13 -20.18
C LYS A 324 23.76 9.35 -19.38
N ARG A 325 24.81 9.23 -18.56
CA ARG A 325 25.34 10.36 -17.77
C ARG A 325 25.84 11.47 -18.70
N MET A 326 26.58 11.11 -19.74
CA MET A 326 27.03 12.04 -20.78
C MET A 326 25.87 12.81 -21.41
N CYS A 327 24.79 12.12 -21.82
CA CYS A 327 23.59 12.77 -22.37
C CYS A 327 22.84 13.61 -21.32
N ASN A 328 22.72 13.14 -20.08
CA ASN A 328 22.08 13.87 -18.98
C ASN A 328 22.83 15.18 -18.68
N ASN A 329 24.16 15.14 -18.59
CA ASN A 329 24.98 16.32 -18.34
C ASN A 329 24.77 17.37 -19.45
N CYS A 330 24.63 16.91 -20.70
CA CYS A 330 24.36 17.80 -21.83
C CYS A 330 22.99 18.47 -21.70
N ARG A 331 21.94 17.74 -21.34
CA ARG A 331 20.59 18.30 -21.10
C ARG A 331 20.50 19.21 -19.87
N GLU A 332 21.21 18.85 -18.80
CA GLU A 332 21.24 19.64 -17.57
C GLU A 332 21.89 21.01 -17.81
N PHE A 333 22.96 21.05 -18.61
CA PHE A 333 23.63 22.30 -18.96
C PHE A 333 22.90 23.08 -20.07
N ASN A 334 22.51 22.39 -21.14
CA ASN A 334 21.85 22.97 -22.30
C ASN A 334 20.36 22.67 -22.19
N GLY A 335 19.58 23.60 -21.61
CA GLY A 335 18.16 23.40 -21.34
C GLY A 335 17.30 22.99 -22.55
N GLU A 336 16.04 22.64 -22.27
CA GLU A 336 15.07 22.17 -23.26
C GLU A 336 14.91 23.13 -24.45
N GLY A 337 14.80 22.57 -25.66
CA GLY A 337 14.66 23.34 -26.91
C GLY A 337 15.97 23.79 -27.56
N THR A 338 17.12 23.51 -26.94
CA THR A 338 18.43 23.72 -27.59
C THR A 338 18.78 22.56 -28.53
N VAL A 339 19.58 22.83 -29.57
CA VAL A 339 20.10 21.78 -30.48
C VAL A 339 20.85 20.70 -29.70
N TYR A 340 21.61 21.09 -28.67
CA TYR A 340 22.33 20.17 -27.80
C TYR A 340 21.41 19.22 -27.02
N PHE A 341 20.27 19.72 -26.52
CA PHE A 341 19.27 18.89 -25.83
C PHE A 341 18.69 17.85 -26.78
N GLU A 342 18.30 18.25 -27.99
CA GLU A 342 17.72 17.34 -28.99
C GLU A 342 18.72 16.28 -29.46
N VAL A 343 19.97 16.69 -29.70
CA VAL A 343 21.09 15.82 -30.07
C VAL A 343 21.37 14.79 -28.96
N ALA A 344 21.30 15.19 -27.69
CA ALA A 344 21.45 14.28 -26.55
C ALA A 344 20.33 13.21 -26.49
N ASP A 345 19.08 13.60 -26.75
CA ASP A 345 17.94 12.65 -26.76
C ASP A 345 18.03 11.63 -27.89
N ARG A 346 18.35 12.09 -29.10
CA ARG A 346 18.51 11.20 -30.27
C ARG A 346 19.68 10.23 -30.06
N LEU A 347 20.83 10.74 -29.63
CA LEU A 347 22.01 9.92 -29.39
C LEU A 347 21.77 8.91 -28.25
N GLU A 348 21.12 9.29 -27.15
CA GLU A 348 20.82 8.36 -26.06
C GLU A 348 19.88 7.23 -26.51
N LYS A 349 18.87 7.54 -27.33
CA LYS A 349 17.96 6.54 -27.90
C LYS A 349 18.70 5.56 -28.80
N PHE A 350 19.58 6.06 -29.67
CA PHE A 350 20.47 5.24 -30.50
C PHE A 350 21.35 4.33 -29.64
N CYS A 351 22.06 4.90 -28.65
CA CYS A 351 22.91 4.17 -27.72
C CYS A 351 22.15 3.05 -26.98
N LYS A 352 20.96 3.34 -26.44
CA LYS A 352 20.13 2.34 -25.74
C LYS A 352 19.81 1.16 -26.66
N ASN A 353 19.39 1.42 -27.89
CA ASN A 353 19.03 0.36 -28.84
C ASN A 353 20.25 -0.48 -29.22
N LEU A 354 21.37 0.18 -29.54
CA LEU A 354 22.61 -0.49 -29.90
C LEU A 354 23.12 -1.40 -28.79
N ILE A 355 23.16 -0.90 -27.54
CA ILE A 355 23.64 -1.68 -26.39
C ILE A 355 22.66 -2.78 -25.97
N ASN A 356 21.36 -2.60 -26.14
CA ASN A 356 20.39 -3.66 -25.84
C ASN A 356 20.55 -4.88 -26.76
N ASN A 357 21.02 -4.68 -27.99
CA ASN A 357 21.27 -5.74 -28.97
C ASN A 357 22.55 -6.56 -28.73
N ILE A 358 23.42 -6.11 -27.81
CA ILE A 358 24.60 -6.86 -27.36
C ILE A 358 24.13 -8.05 -26.51
N LYS A 359 24.50 -9.27 -26.93
CA LYS A 359 24.03 -10.52 -26.33
C LYS A 359 24.69 -10.81 -24.98
#